data_AF-A0A6G7X1N3-F1
#
_entry.id   AF-A0A6G7X1N3-F1
#
_cell.length_a   1.000
_cell.length_b   1.000
_cell.length_c   1.000
_cell.angle_alpha   90.00
_cell.angle_beta   90.00
_cell.angle_gamma   90.00
#
_symmetry.space_group_name_H-M   'P 1'
#
loop_
_entity.id
_entity.type
_entity.pdbx_description
1 polymer ?
#
loop_
_entity_poly.entity_id
_entity_poly.type
_entity_poly.pdbx_seq_one_letter_code
_entity_poly.pdbx_strand_id
1 'polypeptide(L)'
;MLLSTILQAAAEAGAGLTGFGAALGAGLAAIGAGLGIGKIGASAMEGIARQPEASGDIRMSMIIAAALIEGVALFAVVVCGFIL
;
A
#
# COMPACT_ATOMS: atom_id res chain seq x y z
N MET A 1 27.27 -18.83 27.42
CA MET A 1 26.97 -19.94 26.51
C MET A 1 25.52 -20.40 26.69
N LEU A 2 25.15 -21.07 27.79
CA LEU A 2 23.80 -21.62 27.96
C LEU A 2 22.71 -20.55 28.27
N LEU A 3 23.05 -19.54 29.07
CA LEU A 3 22.15 -18.40 29.34
C LEU A 3 21.95 -17.52 28.08
N SER A 4 23.02 -17.31 27.31
CA SER A 4 22.97 -16.55 26.05
C SER A 4 22.15 -17.25 24.97
N THR A 5 22.23 -18.59 24.88
CA THR A 5 21.39 -19.36 23.94
C THR A 5 19.92 -19.35 24.31
N ILE A 6 19.59 -19.39 25.62
CA ILE A 6 18.20 -19.30 26.07
C ILE A 6 17.61 -17.92 25.80
N LEU A 7 18.40 -16.87 26.04
CA LEU A 7 17.98 -15.49 25.78
C LEU A 7 17.72 -15.24 24.29
N GLN A 8 18.56 -15.83 23.43
CA GLN A 8 18.42 -15.72 21.98
C GLN A 8 17.18 -16.47 21.45
N ALA A 9 16.96 -17.70 21.91
CA ALA A 9 15.76 -18.48 21.56
C ALA A 9 14.44 -17.79 21.99
N ALA A 10 14.45 -17.08 23.12
CA ALA A 10 13.29 -16.31 23.57
C ALA A 10 13.00 -15.08 22.67
N ALA A 11 14.03 -14.45 22.09
CA ALA A 11 13.88 -13.32 21.19
C ALA A 11 13.36 -13.72 19.81
N GLU A 12 13.75 -14.89 19.31
CA GLU A 12 13.38 -15.40 17.98
C GLU A 12 11.93 -15.88 17.91
N ALA A 13 11.34 -16.27 19.05
CA ALA A 13 9.95 -16.73 19.12
C ALA A 13 8.92 -15.68 18.65
N GLY A 14 9.23 -14.38 18.77
CA GLY A 14 8.36 -13.29 18.31
C GLY A 14 8.58 -12.86 16.86
N ALA A 15 9.78 -13.06 16.33
CA ALA A 15 10.20 -12.50 15.04
C ALA A 15 9.48 -13.11 13.82
N GLY A 16 9.06 -14.38 13.92
CA GLY A 16 8.33 -15.03 12.84
C GLY A 16 6.91 -14.48 12.65
N LEU A 17 6.24 -14.11 13.74
CA LEU A 17 4.86 -13.63 13.70
C LEU A 17 4.79 -12.18 13.21
N THR A 18 5.77 -11.35 13.60
CA THR A 18 5.89 -9.97 13.13
C THR A 18 6.18 -9.92 11.63
N GLY A 19 7.13 -10.71 11.13
CA GLY A 19 7.45 -10.77 9.71
C GLY A 19 6.29 -11.24 8.83
N PHE A 20 5.51 -12.22 9.28
CA PHE A 20 4.30 -12.65 8.57
C PHE A 20 3.20 -11.57 8.56
N GLY A 21 2.95 -10.93 9.71
CA GLY A 21 1.99 -9.85 9.83
C GLY A 21 2.33 -8.65 8.94
N ALA A 22 3.60 -8.27 8.91
CA ALA A 22 4.15 -7.24 8.03
C ALA A 22 3.89 -7.56 6.54
N ALA A 23 4.24 -8.77 6.09
CA ALA A 23 4.05 -9.18 4.70
C ALA A 23 2.57 -9.19 4.30
N LEU A 24 1.69 -9.69 5.18
CA LEU A 24 0.25 -9.74 4.94
C LEU A 24 -0.35 -8.33 4.88
N GLY A 25 0.00 -7.46 5.83
CA GLY A 25 -0.47 -6.07 5.86
C GLY A 25 -0.05 -5.28 4.63
N ALA A 26 1.23 -5.37 4.23
CA ALA A 26 1.73 -4.73 3.02
C ALA A 26 1.06 -5.28 1.75
N GLY A 27 0.85 -6.59 1.66
CA GLY A 27 0.18 -7.22 0.53
C GLY A 27 -1.28 -6.77 0.37
N LEU A 28 -2.03 -6.71 1.49
CA LEU A 28 -3.42 -6.22 1.48
C LEU A 28 -3.50 -4.74 1.10
N ALA A 29 -2.59 -3.91 1.60
CA ALA A 29 -2.52 -2.51 1.22
C ALA A 29 -2.25 -2.32 -0.28
N ALA A 30 -1.31 -3.09 -0.85
CA ALA A 30 -1.00 -3.07 -2.27
C ALA A 30 -2.20 -3.47 -3.15
N ILE A 31 -2.94 -4.51 -2.74
CA ILE A 31 -4.18 -4.93 -3.44
C ILE A 31 -5.23 -3.81 -3.40
N GLY A 32 -5.46 -3.22 -2.23
CA GLY A 32 -6.42 -2.12 -2.07
C GLY A 32 -6.06 -0.91 -2.92
N ALA A 33 -4.78 -0.51 -2.93
CA ALA A 33 -4.28 0.58 -3.74
C ALA A 33 -4.44 0.29 -5.24
N GLY A 34 -4.03 -0.90 -5.69
CA GLY A 34 -4.14 -1.33 -7.08
C GLY A 34 -5.57 -1.33 -7.61
N LEU A 35 -6.53 -1.81 -6.82
CA LEU A 35 -7.95 -1.77 -7.18
C LEU A 35 -8.49 -0.33 -7.21
N GLY A 36 -8.09 0.51 -6.25
CA GLY A 36 -8.49 1.91 -6.19
C GLY A 36 -7.99 2.71 -7.40
N ILE A 37 -6.69 2.65 -7.68
CA ILE A 37 -6.08 3.38 -8.80
C ILE A 37 -6.61 2.89 -10.15
N GLY A 38 -6.82 1.58 -10.31
CA GLY A 38 -7.40 1.00 -11.52
C GLY A 38 -8.78 1.55 -11.82
N LYS A 39 -9.65 1.67 -10.80
CA LYS A 39 -10.99 2.26 -10.96
C LYS A 39 -10.93 3.74 -11.32
N ILE A 40 -10.07 4.52 -10.65
CA ILE A 40 -9.90 5.94 -10.96
C ILE A 40 -9.43 6.12 -12.41
N GLY A 41 -8.42 5.36 -12.84
CA GLY A 41 -7.90 5.40 -14.20
C GLY A 41 -8.96 5.03 -15.24
N ALA A 42 -9.71 3.95 -15.01
CA ALA A 42 -10.79 3.54 -15.91
C ALA A 42 -11.87 4.64 -16.06
N SER A 43 -12.35 5.19 -14.94
CA SER A 43 -13.35 6.27 -14.95
C SER A 43 -12.83 7.54 -15.63
N ALA A 44 -11.55 7.87 -15.44
CA ALA A 44 -10.93 9.01 -16.11
C ALA A 44 -10.84 8.79 -17.63
N MET A 45 -10.42 7.60 -18.09
CA MET A 45 -10.33 7.30 -19.53
C MET A 45 -11.71 7.33 -20.19
N GLU A 46 -12.73 6.77 -19.54
CA GLU A 46 -14.11 6.88 -20.02
C GLU A 46 -14.62 8.31 -20.07
N GLY A 47 -14.31 9.12 -19.04
CA GLY A 47 -14.66 10.54 -19.01
C GLY A 47 -14.02 11.32 -20.16
N ILE A 48 -12.73 11.10 -20.40
CA ILE A 48 -11.98 11.74 -21.49
C ILE A 48 -12.53 11.31 -22.86
N ALA A 49 -12.89 10.02 -23.02
CA ALA A 49 -13.49 9.54 -24.26
C ALA A 49 -14.84 10.19 -24.56
N ARG A 50 -15.63 10.52 -23.53
CA ARG A 50 -16.93 11.20 -23.67
C ARG A 50 -16.80 12.71 -23.87
N GLN A 51 -15.81 13.35 -23.25
CA GLN A 51 -15.56 14.81 -23.31
C GLN A 51 -14.06 15.09 -23.49
N PRO A 52 -13.54 15.00 -24.74
CA PRO A 52 -12.12 15.23 -25.02
C PRO A 52 -11.63 16.64 -24.64
N GLU A 53 -12.49 17.64 -24.76
CA GLU A 53 -12.25 19.03 -24.39
C GLU A 53 -11.97 19.22 -22.89
N ALA A 54 -12.52 18.35 -22.03
CA ALA A 54 -12.31 18.39 -20.58
C ALA A 54 -11.11 17.53 -20.11
N SER A 55 -10.30 17.02 -21.05
CA SER A 55 -9.25 16.04 -20.74
C SER A 55 -8.20 16.53 -19.73
N GLY A 56 -7.85 17.82 -19.77
CA GLY A 56 -6.93 18.43 -18.81
C GLY A 56 -7.45 18.37 -17.37
N ASP A 57 -8.71 18.76 -17.17
CA ASP A 57 -9.35 18.82 -15.85
C ASP A 57 -9.61 17.42 -15.28
N ILE A 58 -10.04 16.49 -16.14
CA ILE A 58 -10.23 15.08 -15.76
C ILE A 58 -8.89 14.46 -15.34
N ARG A 59 -7.81 14.71 -16.09
CA ARG A 59 -6.47 14.19 -15.75
C ARG A 59 -5.96 14.78 -14.44
N MET A 60 -6.19 16.07 -14.18
CA MET A 60 -5.81 16.70 -12.91
C MET A 60 -6.56 16.05 -11.73
N SER A 61 -7.87 15.91 -11.85
CA SER A 61 -8.71 15.28 -10.82
C SER A 61 -8.32 13.82 -10.58
N MET A 62 -8.02 13.07 -11.64
CA MET A 62 -7.50 11.69 -11.59
C MET A 62 -6.19 11.62 -10.80
N ILE A 63 -5.23 12.51 -11.08
CA ILE A 63 -3.93 12.52 -10.40
C ILE A 63 -4.08 12.85 -8.91
N ILE A 64 -4.95 13.82 -8.56
CA ILE A 64 -5.20 14.16 -7.14
C ILE A 64 -5.79 12.95 -6.41
N ALA A 65 -6.80 12.30 -6.98
CA ALA A 65 -7.41 11.12 -6.39
C ALA A 65 -6.41 9.95 -6.28
N ALA A 66 -5.59 9.75 -7.30
CA ALA A 66 -4.50 8.76 -7.32
C ALA A 66 -3.49 9.02 -6.19
N ALA A 67 -3.06 10.27 -6.03
CA ALA A 67 -2.09 10.66 -5.01
C ALA A 67 -2.62 10.43 -3.58
N LEU A 68 -3.91 10.64 -3.34
CA LEU A 68 -4.53 10.35 -2.04
C LEU A 68 -4.53 8.85 -1.73
N ILE A 69 -4.81 7.99 -2.71
CA ILE A 69 -4.74 6.54 -2.54
C ILE A 69 -3.29 6.09 -2.27
N GLU A 70 -2.34 6.59 -3.05
CA GLU A 70 -0.92 6.29 -2.87
C GLU A 70 -0.40 6.78 -1.51
N GLY A 71 -0.88 7.92 -1.01
CA GLY A 71 -0.53 8.41 0.33
C GLY A 71 -0.88 7.41 1.43
N VAL A 72 -2.07 6.79 1.34
CA VAL A 72 -2.50 5.75 2.30
C VAL A 72 -1.72 4.45 2.09
N ALA A 73 -1.49 4.06 0.83
CA ALA A 73 -0.74 2.85 0.49
C ALA A 73 0.71 2.91 1.01
N LEU A 74 1.40 4.03 0.79
CA LEU A 74 2.75 4.26 1.29
C LEU A 74 2.79 4.27 2.82
N PHE A 75 1.80 4.87 3.48
CA PHE A 75 1.72 4.82 4.93
C PHE A 75 1.62 3.38 5.44
N ALA A 76 0.79 2.54 4.81
CA ALA A 76 0.66 1.14 5.17
C ALA A 76 1.97 0.35 4.93
N VAL A 77 2.66 0.59 3.82
CA VAL A 77 3.98 -0.02 3.53
C VAL A 77 5.03 0.44 4.55
N VAL A 78 5.02 1.70 4.96
CA VAL A 78 5.95 2.22 5.96
C VAL A 78 5.73 1.52 7.31
N VAL A 79 4.48 1.44 7.75
CA VAL A 79 4.13 0.77 9.02
C VAL A 79 4.48 -0.70 8.96
N CYS A 80 4.11 -1.40 7.89
CA CYS A 80 4.33 -2.84 7.78
C CYS A 80 5.81 -3.20 7.55
N GLY A 81 6.56 -2.40 6.79
CA GLY A 81 7.93 -2.75 6.37
C GLY A 81 9.03 -2.19 7.27
N PHE A 82 8.76 -1.12 8.04
CA PHE A 82 9.79 -0.44 8.83
C PHE A 82 9.46 -0.32 10.32
N ILE A 83 8.20 -0.53 10.73
CA ILE A 83 7.77 -0.36 12.13
C ILE A 83 7.43 -1.71 12.79
N LEU A 84 6.74 -2.59 12.06
CA LEU A 84 6.37 -3.95 12.50
C LEU A 84 7.46 -4.98 12.16
#